data_AF-A0A8I1I6J4-F1
#
_entry.id   AF-A0A8I1I6J4-F1
#
_cell.length_a   1.000
_cell.length_b   1.000
_cell.length_c   1.000
_cell.angle_alpha   90.00
_cell.angle_beta   90.00
_cell.angle_gamma   90.00
#
_symmetry.space_group_name_H-M   'P 1'
#
loop_
_entity.id
_entity.type
_entity.pdbx_description
1 polymer ?
#
loop_
_entity_poly.entity_id
_entity_poly.type
_entity_poly.pdbx_seq_one_letter_code
_entity_poly.pdbx_strand_id
1 'polypeptide(L)' 'MPKPVATVAATRHNRVWHDVTNADQERIQIRFAGGKEAEFIHSDIAAIRKPKWYLLGTDGAIVGEWRDTIVYRSDPDIHN' A
#
# COMPACT_ATOMS: atom_id res chain seq x y z
N MET A 1 -15.49 -16.46 -2.78
CA MET A 1 -14.11 -16.40 -3.32
C MET A 1 -13.94 -15.13 -4.14
N PRO A 2 -12.78 -14.45 -4.08
CA PRO A 2 -12.52 -13.31 -4.94
C PRO A 2 -12.65 -13.75 -6.41
N LYS A 3 -13.33 -12.92 -7.22
CA LYS A 3 -13.41 -13.15 -8.66
C LYS A 3 -12.02 -12.93 -9.28
N PRO A 4 -11.72 -13.51 -10.44
CA PRO A 4 -10.44 -13.27 -11.12
C PRO A 4 -10.17 -11.78 -11.35
N VAL A 5 -8.90 -11.40 -11.34
CA VAL A 5 -8.47 -10.08 -11.81
C VAL A 5 -8.82 -9.97 -13.29
N ALA A 6 -9.52 -8.90 -13.65
CA ALA A 6 -9.90 -8.59 -15.03
C ALA A 6 -8.91 -7.61 -15.67
N THR A 7 -8.53 -6.56 -14.95
CA THR A 7 -7.56 -5.58 -15.44
C THR A 7 -6.68 -5.04 -14.32
N VAL A 8 -5.46 -4.65 -14.70
CA VAL A 8 -4.52 -3.92 -13.87
C VAL A 8 -4.04 -2.72 -14.68
N ALA A 9 -4.14 -1.52 -14.10
CA ALA A 9 -3.60 -0.30 -14.68
C ALA A 9 -2.73 0.41 -13.65
N ALA A 10 -1.63 1.02 -14.08
CA ALA A 10 -0.71 1.71 -13.19
C ALA A 10 -0.27 3.05 -13.77
N THR A 11 -0.11 4.04 -12.90
CA THR A 11 0.58 5.30 -13.22
C THR A 11 1.72 5.50 -12.24
N ARG A 12 2.87 5.98 -12.76
CA ARG A 12 4.09 6.23 -11.99
C ARG A 12 4.71 7.55 -12.41
N HIS A 13 5.35 8.24 -11.48
CA HIS A 13 6.04 9.51 -11.72
C HIS A 13 7.21 9.68 -10.75
N ASN A 14 8.26 10.33 -11.22
CA ASN A 14 9.34 10.91 -10.42
C ASN A 14 9.11 12.42 -10.35
N ARG A 15 8.59 12.91 -9.22
CA ARG A 15 8.24 14.32 -9.02
C ARG A 15 9.37 15.14 -8.39
N VAL A 16 10.26 14.49 -7.64
CA VAL A 16 11.35 15.13 -6.90
C VAL A 16 12.70 14.50 -7.24
N TRP A 17 12.78 13.16 -7.32
CA TRP A 17 14.04 12.47 -7.56
C TRP A 17 14.21 12.11 -9.03
N HIS A 18 14.84 13.01 -9.78
CA HIS A 18 15.04 12.88 -11.23
C HIS A 18 16.32 12.14 -11.62
N ASP A 19 17.20 11.87 -10.66
CA ASP A 19 18.47 11.16 -10.82
C ASP A 19 18.35 9.63 -10.67
N VAL A 20 17.22 9.15 -10.14
CA VAL A 20 16.90 7.72 -10.03
C VAL A 20 15.75 7.31 -10.95
N THR A 21 15.65 6.01 -11.25
CA THR A 21 14.59 5.47 -12.13
C THR A 21 13.40 4.88 -11.37
N ASN A 22 13.53 4.70 -10.05
CA ASN A 22 12.43 4.36 -9.15
C ASN A 22 11.47 5.55 -9.05
N ALA A 23 10.16 5.30 -9.11
CA ALA A 23 9.17 6.35 -8.96
C ALA A 23 8.96 6.72 -7.49
N ASP A 24 8.88 8.01 -7.19
CA ASP A 24 8.57 8.52 -5.84
C ASP A 24 7.06 8.61 -5.58
N GLN A 25 6.26 8.32 -6.61
CA GLN A 25 4.82 8.20 -6.52
C GLN A 25 4.25 7.22 -7.56
N GLU A 26 3.47 6.26 -7.06
CA GLU A 26 2.81 5.23 -7.85
C GLU A 26 1.36 5.02 -7.41
N ARG A 27 0.51 4.70 -8.39
CA ARG A 27 -0.88 4.30 -8.17
C ARG A 27 -1.21 3.12 -9.07
N ILE A 28 -1.65 2.02 -8.47
CA ILE A 28 -2.10 0.82 -9.16
C ILE A 28 -3.58 0.62 -8.90
N GLN A 29 -4.35 0.43 -9.96
CA GLN A 29 -5.78 0.17 -9.93
C GLN A 29 -6.04 -1.23 -10.47
N ILE A 30 -6.79 -2.02 -9.72
CA ILE A 30 -7.11 -3.41 -10.03
C ILE A 30 -8.63 -3.52 -10.14
N ARG A 31 -9.12 -4.07 -11.24
CA ARG A 31 -10.54 -4.43 -11.41
C ARG A 31 -10.69 -5.94 -11.43
N PHE A 32 -11.68 -6.43 -10.72
CA PHE A 32 -12.04 -7.85 -10.70
C PHE A 32 -13.26 -8.10 -11.59
N ALA A 33 -13.36 -9.31 -12.15
CA ALA A 33 -14.48 -9.68 -13.04
C ALA A 33 -15.88 -9.58 -12.40
N GLY A 34 -15.97 -9.40 -11.08
CA GLY A 34 -17.20 -9.16 -10.34
C GLY A 34 -17.50 -7.69 -10.02
N GLY A 35 -16.84 -6.74 -10.70
CA GLY A 35 -17.06 -5.30 -10.51
C GLY A 35 -16.44 -4.70 -9.24
N LYS A 36 -15.82 -5.51 -8.38
CA LYS A 36 -15.02 -5.01 -7.26
C LYS A 36 -13.75 -4.34 -7.80
N GLU A 37 -13.28 -3.34 -7.07
CA GLU A 37 -12.04 -2.63 -7.39
C GLU A 37 -11.12 -2.61 -6.15
N ALA A 38 -9.82 -2.53 -6.40
CA ALA A 38 -8.82 -2.27 -5.37
C ALA A 38 -7.82 -1.24 -5.89
N GLU A 39 -7.30 -0.41 -4.98
CA GLU A 39 -6.28 0.57 -5.30
C GLU A 39 -5.12 0.45 -4.32
N PHE A 40 -3.91 0.47 -4.86
CA PHE A 40 -2.68 0.56 -4.10
C PHE A 40 -1.97 1.87 -4.45
N ILE A 41 -1.58 2.64 -3.44
CA ILE A 41 -0.83 3.88 -3.59
C ILE A 41 0.46 3.74 -2.80
N HIS A 42 1.58 4.02 -3.45
CA HIS A 42 2.88 4.16 -2.82
C HIS A 42 3.42 5.57 -3.10
N SER A 43 3.97 6.22 -2.09
CA SER A 43 4.58 7.53 -2.26
C SER A 43 5.57 7.82 -1.15
N ASP A 44 6.81 8.12 -1.53
CA ASP A 44 7.88 8.51 -0.62
C ASP A 44 7.78 9.99 -0.21
N ILE A 45 7.09 10.79 -1.03
CA ILE A 45 6.95 12.24 -0.87
C ILE A 45 5.58 12.66 -0.31
N ALA A 46 4.78 11.70 0.17
CA ALA A 46 3.47 12.00 0.76
C ALA A 46 3.64 12.78 2.07
N ALA A 47 3.22 14.06 2.07
CA ALA A 47 3.30 14.92 3.25
C ALA A 47 2.39 14.49 4.42
N ILE A 48 1.36 13.67 4.15
CA ILE A 48 0.48 13.10 5.16
C ILE A 48 0.39 11.58 5.00
N ARG A 49 0.51 10.88 6.13
CA ARG A 49 0.34 9.42 6.17
C ARG A 49 -1.15 9.09 6.00
N LYS A 50 -1.46 8.38 4.92
CA LYS A 50 -2.80 7.81 4.66
C LYS A 50 -3.04 6.60 5.59
N PRO A 51 -4.31 6.21 5.84
CA PRO A 51 -4.61 4.92 6.46
C PRO A 51 -3.88 3.78 5.75
N LYS A 52 -3.49 2.74 6.48
CA LYS A 52 -2.69 1.63 5.93
C LYS A 52 -3.47 0.90 4.84
N TRP A 53 -4.76 0.66 5.10
CA TRP A 53 -5.71 0.12 4.14
C TRP A 53 -7.13 0.43 4.60
N TYR A 54 -8.08 0.35 3.70
CA TYR A 54 -9.50 0.35 4.03
C TYR A 54 -10.25 -0.58 3.08
N LEU A 55 -11.37 -1.13 3.54
CA LEU A 55 -12.28 -1.95 2.75
C LEU A 55 -13.67 -1.34 2.85
N LEU A 56 -14.25 -1.00 1.71
CA LEU A 56 -15.58 -0.41 1.61
C LEU A 56 -16.59 -1.48 1.18
N GLY A 57 -17.66 -1.62 1.94
CA GLY A 57 -18.85 -2.38 1.59
C GLY A 57 -20.06 -1.46 1.47
N THR A 58 -21.20 -2.04 1.09
CA THR A 58 -22.48 -1.32 0.99
C THR A 58 -23.05 -0.93 2.35
N ASP A 59 -22.82 -1.77 3.36
CA ASP A 59 -23.42 -1.64 4.69
C ASP A 59 -22.43 -1.14 5.75
N GLY A 60 -21.21 -0.80 5.34
CA GLY A 60 -20.17 -0.34 6.24
C GLY A 60 -18.77 -0.44 5.65
N ALA A 61 -17.78 -0.07 6.46
CA ALA A 61 -16.38 -0.05 6.07
C ALA A 61 -15.48 -0.51 7.22
N ILE A 62 -14.30 -1.03 6.86
CA ILE A 62 -13.22 -1.34 7.80
C ILE A 62 -12.03 -0.47 7.43
N VAL A 63 -11.40 0.15 8.43
CA VAL A 63 -10.17 0.93 8.27
C VAL A 63 -9.07 0.29 9.10
N GLY A 64 -7.95 0.01 8.45
CA GLY A 64 -6.72 -0.42 9.10
C GLY A 64 -5.78 0.77 9.25
N GLU A 65 -5.55 1.18 10.49
CA GLU A 65 -4.59 2.24 10.80
C GLU A 65 -3.18 1.70 10.99
N TRP A 66 -2.20 2.57 10.76
CA TRP A 66 -0.82 2.29 11.15
C TRP A 66 -0.73 2.21 12.68
N ARG A 67 0.05 1.26 13.18
CA ARG A 67 0.41 1.18 14.59
C ARG A 67 1.91 1.31 14.71
N ASP A 68 2.36 2.34 15.40
CA ASP A 68 3.76 2.44 15.78
C ASP A 68 4.02 1.36 16.83
N THR A 69 4.87 0.41 16.47
CA THR A 69 5.21 -0.73 17.32
C THR A 69 6.72 -0.74 17.53
N ILE A 70 7.14 -0.79 18.79
CA ILE A 70 8.54 -0.98 19.13
C ILE A 70 8.82 -2.48 19.03
N VAL A 71 9.67 -2.87 18.09
CA VAL A 71 10.10 -4.26 17.94
C VAL A 71 11.43 -4.42 18.67
N TYR A 72 11.40 -5.06 19.83
CA TYR A 72 12.62 -5.50 20.50
C TYR A 72 13.11 -6.78 19.82
N ARG A 73 14.31 -6.72 19.25
CA ARG A 73 15.03 -7.92 18.83
C ARG A 73 15.93 -8.32 19.99
N SER A 74 15.75 -9.51 20.54
CA SER A 74 16.71 -10.10 21.47
C SER A 74 17.97 -10.48 20.70
N ASP A 75 19.13 -10.05 21.16
CA ASP A 75 20.41 -10.52 20.63
C ASP A 75 20.55 -12.02 20.92
N PRO A 76 20.90 -12.84 19.93
CA PRO A 76 21.19 -14.25 20.18
C PRO A 76 22.54 -14.35 20.92
N ASP A 77 22.45 -14.71 22.20
CA ASP A 77 23.47 -15.33 23.05
C ASP A 77 24.86 -14.67 23.12
N ILE A 78 24.99 -13.69 24.03
CA ILE A 78 26.28 -13.28 24.63
C ILE A 78 26.60 -14.15 25.86
N HIS A 79 26.75 -15.47 25.67
CA HIS A 79 27.38 -16.34 26.69
C HIS A 79 28.25 -17.41 26.01
N ASN A 80 29.56 -17.15 25.97
CA ASN A 80 30.61 -18.16 25.95
C ASN A 80 31.70 -17.73 26.93
#